data_AF-A0A5C7Z1S7-F1
#
_entry.id   AF-A0A5C7Z1S7-F1
#
_cell.length_a   1.000
_cell.length_b   1.000
_cell.length_c   1.000
_cell.angle_alpha   90.00
_cell.angle_beta   90.00
_cell.angle_gamma   90.00
#
_symmetry.space_group_name_H-M   'P 1'
#
loop_
_entity.id
_entity.type
_entity.pdbx_description
1 polymer ?
#
loop_
_entity_poly.entity_id
_entity_poly.type
_entity_poly.pdbx_seq_one_letter_code
_entity_poly.pdbx_strand_id
1 'polypeptide(L)'
;MKTSNMEQKNLELNQLAKDALREGAKWSFFLSIMGFIGVGFMILAALFMTVALSSIPDEATELGYFGALKGFMSFLYFGLAALYFFPIYYLYKYSSNMKTALQFNDQNLLTDAFVNLKAHYKFLGISVIVVISLYILILFGGLFAIASSVS
;
A
#
# COMPACT_ATOMS: atom_id res chain seq x y z
N MET A 1 -37.18 38.52 -18.13
CA MET A 1 -36.37 37.28 -18.18
C MET A 1 -36.03 36.92 -16.74
N LYS A 2 -36.70 35.89 -16.17
CA LYS A 2 -36.53 35.50 -14.77
C LYS A 2 -35.28 34.61 -14.72
N THR A 3 -34.15 35.13 -14.26
CA THR A 3 -32.96 34.32 -14.00
C THR A 3 -33.31 33.40 -12.83
N SER A 4 -33.70 32.17 -13.14
CA SER A 4 -33.80 31.11 -12.13
C SER A 4 -32.41 30.92 -11.54
N ASN A 5 -32.19 31.42 -10.33
CA ASN A 5 -31.12 30.94 -9.47
C ASN A 5 -31.30 29.43 -9.38
N MET A 6 -30.47 28.69 -10.12
CA MET A 6 -30.30 27.27 -9.90
C MET A 6 -29.73 27.16 -8.50
N GLU A 7 -30.59 26.94 -7.50
CA GLU A 7 -30.15 26.61 -6.15
C GLU A 7 -29.16 25.46 -6.29
N GLN A 8 -27.89 25.73 -5.98
CA GLN A 8 -26.84 24.74 -6.02
C GLN A 8 -27.15 23.78 -4.87
N LYS A 9 -27.96 22.77 -5.17
CA LYS A 9 -28.40 21.78 -4.18
C LYS A 9 -27.16 21.04 -3.70
N ASN A 10 -26.69 21.43 -2.52
CA ASN A 10 -25.57 20.77 -1.89
C ASN A 10 -25.92 19.29 -1.68
N LEU A 11 -24.97 18.41 -2.01
CA LEU A 11 -25.15 16.98 -1.81
C LEU A 11 -25.03 16.69 -0.31
N GLU A 12 -26.15 16.36 0.31
CA GLU A 12 -26.21 16.00 1.73
C GLU A 12 -26.21 14.47 1.90
N LEU A 13 -25.46 13.99 2.88
CA LEU A 13 -25.43 12.57 3.24
C LEU A 13 -26.70 12.21 4.01
N ASN A 14 -27.53 11.36 3.42
CA ASN A 14 -28.66 10.76 4.13
C ASN A 14 -28.19 9.76 5.21
N GLN A 15 -29.12 9.33 6.07
CA GLN A 15 -28.79 8.44 7.18
C GLN A 15 -28.18 7.10 6.73
N LEU A 16 -28.72 6.49 5.67
CA LEU A 16 -28.20 5.22 5.13
C LEU A 16 -26.75 5.35 4.66
N ALA A 17 -26.42 6.46 3.99
CA ALA A 17 -25.06 6.75 3.55
C ALA A 17 -24.12 6.93 4.75
N LYS A 18 -24.54 7.68 5.78
CA LYS A 18 -23.75 7.85 7.01
C LYS A 18 -23.50 6.51 7.71
N ASP A 19 -24.49 5.63 7.79
CA ASP A 19 -24.36 4.34 8.45
C ASP A 19 -23.43 3.39 7.67
N ALA A 20 -23.56 3.34 6.35
CA ALA A 20 -22.66 2.58 5.49
C ALA A 20 -21.21 3.06 5.58
N LEU A 21 -20.99 4.39 5.53
CA LEU A 21 -19.66 4.98 5.69
C LEU A 21 -19.07 4.71 7.07
N ARG A 22 -19.88 4.78 8.13
CA ARG A 22 -19.45 4.48 9.50
C ARG A 22 -19.00 3.02 9.61
N GLU A 23 -19.76 2.09 9.05
CA GLU A 23 -19.40 0.68 9.08
C GLU A 23 -18.14 0.39 8.25
N GLY A 24 -18.07 0.91 7.01
CA GLY A 24 -16.89 0.80 6.17
C GLY A 24 -15.63 1.39 6.84
N ALA A 25 -15.77 2.49 7.57
CA ALA A 25 -14.69 3.08 8.35
C ALA A 25 -14.27 2.20 9.54
N LYS A 26 -15.18 1.49 10.21
CA LYS A 26 -14.78 0.51 11.25
C LYS A 26 -13.95 -0.62 10.68
N TRP A 27 -14.38 -1.23 9.58
CA TRP A 27 -13.63 -2.30 8.93
C TRP A 27 -12.29 -1.83 8.38
N SER A 28 -12.26 -0.65 7.76
CA SER A 28 -11.03 -0.04 7.27
C SER A 28 -10.03 0.24 8.40
N PHE A 29 -10.52 0.66 9.57
CA PHE A 29 -9.68 0.85 10.75
C PHE A 29 -9.07 -0.47 11.21
N PHE A 30 -9.90 -1.52 11.36
CA PHE A 30 -9.44 -2.86 11.73
C PHE A 30 -8.38 -3.37 10.75
N LEU A 31 -8.65 -3.29 9.45
CA LEU A 31 -7.70 -3.70 8.40
C LEU A 31 -6.39 -2.89 8.46
N SER A 32 -6.47 -1.60 8.80
CA SER A 32 -5.26 -0.78 8.94
C SER A 32 -4.40 -1.22 10.12
N ILE A 33 -5.01 -1.55 11.27
CA ILE A 33 -4.28 -2.09 12.42
C ILE A 33 -3.63 -3.43 12.08
N MET A 34 -4.37 -4.34 11.46
CA MET A 34 -3.82 -5.62 10.99
C MET A 34 -2.69 -5.42 9.98
N GLY A 35 -2.82 -4.44 9.08
CA GLY A 35 -1.78 -4.05 8.14
C GLY A 35 -0.51 -3.57 8.85
N PHE A 36 -0.63 -2.66 9.84
CA PHE A 36 0.53 -2.18 10.58
C PHE A 36 1.23 -3.30 11.35
N ILE A 37 0.47 -4.21 11.95
CA ILE A 37 1.02 -5.43 12.58
C ILE A 37 1.79 -6.26 11.53
N GLY A 38 1.21 -6.45 10.35
CA GLY A 38 1.86 -7.13 9.22
C GLY A 38 3.19 -6.47 8.82
N VAL A 39 3.21 -5.14 8.67
CA VAL A 39 4.45 -4.39 8.37
C VAL A 39 5.46 -4.53 9.51
N GLY A 40 5.02 -4.51 10.77
CA GLY A 40 5.88 -4.79 11.92
C GLY A 40 6.55 -6.15 11.83
N PHE A 41 5.80 -7.20 11.50
CA PHE A 41 6.35 -8.53 11.26
C PHE A 41 7.29 -8.58 10.05
N MET A 42 7.02 -7.84 8.98
CA MET A 42 7.93 -7.74 7.82
C MET A 42 9.28 -7.15 8.22
N ILE A 43 9.28 -6.09 9.04
CA ILE A 43 10.51 -5.47 9.56
C ILE A 43 11.28 -6.46 10.44
N LEU A 44 10.59 -7.17 11.34
CA LEU A 44 11.22 -8.21 12.16
C LEU A 44 11.83 -9.32 11.29
N ALA A 45 11.10 -9.80 10.28
CA ALA A 45 11.60 -10.80 9.35
C ALA A 45 12.84 -10.31 8.58
N ALA A 46 12.86 -9.04 8.15
CA ALA A 46 14.02 -8.43 7.49
C ALA A 46 15.25 -8.39 8.41
N LEU A 47 15.07 -8.07 9.69
CA LEU A 47 16.14 -8.09 10.70
C LEU A 47 16.67 -9.51 10.94
N PHE A 48 15.78 -10.48 11.13
CA PHE A 48 16.17 -11.89 11.28
C PHE A 48 16.93 -12.41 10.06
N MET A 49 16.45 -12.10 8.86
CA MET A 49 17.14 -12.45 7.60
C MET A 49 18.53 -11.82 7.53
N THR A 50 18.67 -10.55 7.92
CA THR A 50 19.97 -9.86 7.91
C THR A 50 20.98 -10.56 8.82
N VAL A 51 20.58 -10.92 10.05
CA VAL A 51 21.44 -11.63 11.03
C VAL A 51 21.73 -13.07 10.59
N ALA A 52 20.73 -13.77 10.06
CA ALA A 52 20.92 -15.13 9.55
C ALA A 52 21.91 -15.15 8.39
N LEU A 53 21.78 -14.21 7.44
CA LEU A 53 22.71 -14.07 6.32
C LEU A 53 24.11 -13.69 6.80
N SER A 54 24.26 -12.78 7.77
CA SER A 54 25.59 -12.38 8.27
C SER A 54 26.38 -13.52 8.91
N SER A 55 25.70 -14.60 9.30
CA SER A 55 26.34 -15.80 9.89
C SER A 55 26.90 -16.76 8.83
N ILE A 56 26.59 -16.56 7.55
CA ILE A 56 27.14 -17.35 6.44
C ILE A 56 28.56 -16.84 6.12
N PRO A 57 29.60 -17.70 6.16
CA PRO A 57 30.97 -17.33 5.82
C PRO A 57 31.06 -16.75 4.41
N ASP A 58 31.87 -15.69 4.25
CA ASP A 58 31.95 -14.99 2.97
C ASP A 58 32.51 -15.89 1.84
N GLU A 59 33.37 -16.85 2.18
CA GLU A 59 33.91 -17.90 1.31
C GLU A 59 32.81 -18.81 0.71
N ALA A 60 31.72 -19.04 1.44
CA ALA A 60 30.55 -19.77 0.94
C ALA A 60 29.68 -18.91 0.00
N THR A 61 29.85 -17.58 0.05
CA THR A 61 29.18 -16.61 -0.83
C THR A 61 30.04 -16.10 -1.98
N GLU A 62 31.34 -16.47 -2.02
CA GLU A 62 32.25 -16.22 -3.16
C GLU A 62 31.88 -17.03 -4.41
N LEU A 63 30.98 -18.02 -4.28
CA LEU A 63 30.36 -18.70 -5.42
C LEU A 63 29.31 -17.79 -6.12
N GLY A 64 29.78 -16.76 -6.80
CA GLY A 64 29.00 -16.00 -7.79
C GLY A 64 27.79 -15.21 -7.26
N TYR A 65 26.74 -15.13 -8.08
CA TYR A 65 25.51 -14.30 -7.93
C TYR A 65 24.90 -14.20 -6.51
N PHE A 66 25.17 -15.17 -5.62
CA PHE A 66 24.64 -15.23 -4.25
C PHE A 66 25.21 -14.16 -3.30
N GLY A 67 26.47 -13.74 -3.44
CA GLY A 67 27.07 -12.73 -2.55
C GLY A 67 26.45 -11.33 -2.72
N ALA A 68 26.22 -10.91 -3.97
CA ALA A 68 25.56 -9.64 -4.28
C ALA A 68 24.09 -9.60 -3.83
N LEU A 69 23.42 -10.76 -3.80
CA LEU A 69 22.05 -10.88 -3.33
C LEU A 69 21.91 -10.71 -1.81
N LYS A 70 22.96 -11.01 -1.02
CA LYS A 70 22.94 -10.96 0.47
C LYS A 70 22.56 -9.57 1.01
N GLY A 71 23.27 -8.54 0.56
CA GLY A 71 23.02 -7.15 0.98
C GLY A 71 21.79 -6.53 0.31
N PHE A 72 21.57 -6.87 -0.98
CA PHE A 72 20.44 -6.35 -1.75
C PHE A 72 19.09 -6.85 -1.22
N MET A 73 18.99 -8.12 -0.80
CA MET A 73 17.74 -8.71 -0.33
C MET A 73 17.24 -8.06 0.96
N SER A 74 18.14 -7.79 1.91
CA SER A 74 17.77 -7.12 3.17
C SER A 74 17.28 -5.70 2.91
N PHE A 75 18.00 -4.94 2.08
CA PHE A 75 17.58 -3.59 1.68
C PHE A 75 16.21 -3.60 0.97
N LEU A 76 16.00 -4.57 0.06
CA LEU A 76 14.74 -4.72 -0.67
C LEU A 76 13.57 -5.04 0.25
N TYR A 77 13.75 -5.88 1.27
CA TYR A 77 12.73 -6.19 2.27
C TYR A 77 12.34 -4.96 3.11
N PHE A 78 13.30 -4.15 3.56
CA PHE A 78 12.99 -2.88 4.23
C PHE A 78 12.26 -1.90 3.30
N GLY A 79 12.68 -1.83 2.03
CA GLY A 79 12.00 -1.04 1.00
C GLY A 79 10.55 -1.48 0.79
N LEU A 80 10.29 -2.78 0.76
CA LEU A 80 8.93 -3.33 0.66
C LEU A 80 8.09 -3.01 1.90
N ALA A 81 8.65 -3.14 3.10
CA ALA A 81 7.94 -2.77 4.33
C ALA A 81 7.53 -1.29 4.31
N ALA A 82 8.43 -0.40 3.89
CA ALA A 82 8.13 1.02 3.71
C ALA A 82 7.07 1.25 2.63
N LEU A 83 7.15 0.54 1.50
CA LEU A 83 6.17 0.61 0.43
C LEU A 83 4.76 0.23 0.91
N TYR A 84 4.62 -0.88 1.65
CA TYR A 84 3.34 -1.33 2.19
C TYR A 84 2.80 -0.43 3.32
N PHE A 85 3.67 0.24 4.05
CA PHE A 85 3.26 1.14 5.13
C PHE A 85 2.37 2.29 4.63
N PHE A 86 2.71 2.92 3.51
CA PHE A 86 1.98 4.08 2.97
C PHE A 86 0.48 3.84 2.70
N PRO A 87 0.06 2.80 1.95
CA PRO A 87 -1.36 2.56 1.71
C PRO A 87 -2.12 2.24 2.99
N ILE A 88 -1.49 1.52 3.94
CA ILE A 88 -2.08 1.20 5.24
C ILE A 88 -2.29 2.49 6.06
N TYR A 89 -1.32 3.40 6.02
CA TYR A 89 -1.43 4.70 6.67
C TYR A 89 -2.57 5.56 6.12
N TYR A 90 -2.74 5.59 4.80
CA TYR A 90 -3.87 6.31 4.19
C TYR A 90 -5.23 5.67 4.56
N LEU A 91 -5.30 4.35 4.64
CA LEU A 91 -6.51 3.65 5.07
C LEU A 91 -6.84 3.94 6.55
N TYR A 92 -5.82 4.05 7.39
CA TYR A 92 -5.96 4.45 8.79
C TYR A 92 -6.50 5.89 8.89
N LYS A 93 -5.91 6.84 8.14
CA LYS A 93 -6.36 8.23 8.13
C LYS A 93 -7.79 8.38 7.61
N TYR A 94 -8.14 7.67 6.53
CA TYR A 94 -9.52 7.61 6.03
C TYR A 94 -10.48 7.15 7.14
N SER A 95 -10.19 6.00 7.74
CA SER A 95 -11.09 5.38 8.72
C SER A 95 -11.24 6.21 10.00
N SER A 96 -10.15 6.80 10.50
CA SER A 96 -10.19 7.69 11.66
C SER A 96 -10.98 8.96 11.36
N ASN A 97 -10.65 9.66 10.27
CA ASN A 97 -11.30 10.93 9.93
C ASN A 97 -12.78 10.72 9.59
N MET A 98 -13.14 9.65 8.87
CA MET A 98 -14.53 9.34 8.53
C MET A 98 -15.39 9.12 9.78
N LYS A 99 -14.88 8.38 10.79
CA LYS A 99 -15.59 8.17 12.05
C LYS A 99 -15.86 9.50 12.77
N THR A 100 -14.83 10.34 12.91
CA THR A 100 -14.93 11.64 13.58
C THR A 100 -15.83 12.60 12.82
N ALA A 101 -15.70 12.67 11.50
CA ALA A 101 -16.54 13.49 10.63
C ALA A 101 -18.03 13.16 10.78
N LEU A 102 -18.37 11.87 10.80
CA LEU A 102 -19.76 11.43 10.95
C LEU A 102 -20.31 11.60 12.37
N GLN A 103 -19.44 11.63 13.38
CA GLN A 103 -19.83 11.85 14.78
C GLN A 103 -20.12 13.32 15.05
N PHE A 104 -19.29 14.23 14.52
CA PHE A 104 -19.38 15.67 14.78
C PHE A 104 -20.00 16.47 13.62
N ASN A 105 -20.44 15.80 12.55
CA ASN A 105 -20.90 16.42 11.30
C ASN A 105 -19.88 17.43 10.73
N ASP A 106 -18.60 17.08 10.78
CA ASP A 106 -17.50 17.94 10.32
C ASP A 106 -17.18 17.69 8.84
N GLN A 107 -17.47 18.70 8.01
CA GLN A 107 -17.28 18.65 6.56
C GLN A 107 -15.80 18.63 6.14
N ASN A 108 -14.91 19.25 6.92
CA ASN A 108 -13.48 19.28 6.61
C ASN A 108 -12.88 17.89 6.83
N LEU A 109 -13.20 17.26 7.97
CA LEU A 109 -12.76 15.89 8.25
C LEU A 109 -13.36 14.88 7.27
N LEU A 110 -14.60 15.09 6.83
CA LEU A 110 -15.23 14.26 5.79
C LEU A 110 -14.45 14.36 4.47
N THR A 111 -14.08 15.58 4.09
CA THR A 111 -13.29 15.85 2.88
C THR A 111 -11.92 15.19 2.99
N ASP A 112 -11.22 15.36 4.11
CA ASP A 112 -9.92 14.74 4.35
C ASP A 112 -10.00 13.22 4.31
N ALA A 113 -11.06 12.63 4.86
CA ALA A 113 -11.26 11.19 4.80
C ALA A 113 -11.31 10.70 3.34
N PHE A 114 -12.11 11.34 2.49
CA PHE A 114 -12.19 10.98 1.07
C PHE A 114 -10.89 11.24 0.30
N VAL A 115 -10.14 12.30 0.64
CA VAL A 115 -8.82 12.56 0.06
C VAL A 115 -7.84 11.42 0.40
N ASN A 116 -7.85 10.93 1.64
CA ASN A 116 -7.03 9.79 2.05
C ASN A 116 -7.47 8.49 1.38
N LEU A 117 -8.78 8.25 1.23
CA LEU A 117 -9.30 7.10 0.50
C LEU A 117 -8.86 7.11 -0.97
N LYS A 118 -8.91 8.29 -1.61
CA LYS A 118 -8.40 8.48 -2.97
C LYS A 118 -6.90 8.18 -3.05
N ALA A 119 -6.10 8.67 -2.10
CA ALA A 119 -4.67 8.41 -2.04
C ALA A 119 -4.36 6.91 -1.90
N HIS A 120 -5.11 6.21 -1.04
CA HIS A 120 -5.03 4.76 -0.89
C HIS A 120 -5.26 4.02 -2.21
N TYR A 121 -6.37 4.28 -2.90
CA TYR A 121 -6.65 3.61 -4.19
C TYR A 121 -5.67 3.99 -5.30
N LYS A 122 -5.24 5.26 -5.34
CA LYS A 122 -4.21 5.68 -6.30
C LYS A 122 -2.91 4.92 -6.07
N PHE A 123 -2.50 4.75 -4.82
CA PHE A 123 -1.30 4.00 -4.48
C PHE A 123 -1.42 2.53 -4.89
N LEU A 124 -2.54 1.87 -4.57
CA LEU A 124 -2.77 0.47 -4.97
C LEU A 124 -2.79 0.31 -6.49
N GLY A 125 -3.45 1.21 -7.21
CA GLY A 125 -3.49 1.20 -8.67
C GLY A 125 -2.10 1.32 -9.30
N ILE A 126 -1.27 2.25 -8.82
CA ILE A 126 0.12 2.39 -9.27
C ILE A 126 0.92 1.14 -8.94
N SER A 127 0.78 0.60 -7.73
CA SER A 127 1.48 -0.61 -7.29
C SER A 127 1.16 -1.81 -8.19
N VAL A 128 -0.11 -1.98 -8.56
CA VAL A 128 -0.55 -3.05 -9.48
C VAL A 128 0.06 -2.87 -10.87
N ILE A 129 0.08 -1.65 -11.41
CA ILE A 129 0.71 -1.37 -12.71
C ILE A 129 2.19 -1.76 -12.67
N VAL A 130 2.92 -1.35 -11.62
CA VAL A 130 4.34 -1.68 -11.46
C VAL A 130 4.56 -3.19 -11.42
N VAL A 131 3.78 -3.93 -10.64
CA VAL A 131 3.89 -5.40 -10.54
C VAL A 131 3.62 -6.07 -11.88
N ILE A 132 2.59 -5.64 -12.61
CA ILE A 132 2.29 -6.17 -13.95
C ILE A 132 3.44 -5.88 -14.91
N SER A 133 4.00 -4.67 -14.91
CA SER A 133 5.16 -4.33 -15.73
C SER A 133 6.37 -5.20 -15.43
N LEU A 134 6.66 -5.45 -14.15
CA LEU A 134 7.76 -6.34 -13.74
C LEU A 134 7.54 -7.78 -14.22
N TYR A 135 6.31 -8.30 -14.11
CA TYR A 135 5.99 -9.65 -14.60
C TYR A 135 6.18 -9.77 -16.11
N ILE A 136 5.75 -8.77 -16.88
CA ILE A 136 5.98 -8.72 -18.32
C ILE A 136 7.49 -8.75 -18.63
N LEU A 137 8.28 -7.91 -17.95
CA LEU A 137 9.73 -7.87 -18.15
C LEU A 137 10.41 -9.21 -17.81
N ILE A 138 10.02 -9.85 -16.71
CA ILE A 138 10.55 -11.16 -16.31
C ILE A 138 10.20 -12.24 -17.34
N LEU A 139 8.95 -12.25 -17.84
CA LEU A 139 8.52 -13.24 -18.84
C LEU A 139 9.29 -13.09 -20.15
N PHE A 140 9.33 -11.88 -20.72
CA PHE A 140 10.04 -11.65 -21.99
C PHE A 140 11.56 -11.74 -21.85
N GLY A 141 12.12 -11.23 -20.75
CA GLY A 141 13.54 -11.35 -20.44
C GLY A 141 13.97 -12.80 -20.22
N GLY A 142 13.16 -13.59 -19.51
CA GLY A 142 13.39 -15.01 -19.30
C GLY A 142 13.33 -15.80 -20.61
N LEU A 143 12.35 -15.54 -21.47
CA LEU A 143 12.26 -16.15 -22.80
C LEU A 143 13.47 -15.82 -23.67
N PHE A 144 13.92 -14.56 -23.66
CA PHE A 144 15.12 -14.14 -24.38
C PHE A 144 16.38 -14.85 -23.85
N ALA A 145 16.54 -14.94 -22.53
CA ALA A 145 17.66 -15.63 -21.91
C ALA A 145 17.69 -17.12 -22.30
N ILE A 146 16.53 -17.81 -22.25
CA ILE A 146 16.42 -19.21 -22.67
C ILE A 146 16.78 -19.34 -24.16
N ALA A 147 16.22 -18.50 -25.04
CA ALA A 147 16.51 -18.54 -26.47
C ALA A 147 18.01 -18.36 -26.77
N SER A 148 18.67 -17.42 -26.07
CA SER A 148 20.12 -17.18 -26.22
C SER A 148 21.00 -18.31 -25.68
N SER A 149 20.46 -19.18 -24.81
CA SER A 149 21.20 -20.31 -24.25
C SER A 149 21.16 -21.57 -25.13
N VAL A 150 20.25 -21.62 -26.10
CA VAL A 150 20.04 -22.78 -26.99
C VAL A 150 20.58 -22.51 -28.42
N SER A 151 20.92 -21.26 -28.73
CA SER A 151 21.62 -20.82 -29.95
C SER A 151 23.14 -20.82 -29.78
#